data_AF-A0A2W0A284-F1
#
_entry.id   AF-A0A2W0A284-F1
#
_cell.length_a   1.000
_cell.length_b   1.000
_cell.length_c   1.000
_cell.angle_alpha   90.00
_cell.angle_beta   90.00
_cell.angle_gamma   90.00
#
_symmetry.space_group_name_H-M   'P 1'
#
loop_
_entity.id
_entity.type
_entity.pdbx_description
1 polymer ?
#
loop_
_entity_poly.entity_id
_entity_poly.type
_entity_poly.pdbx_seq_one_letter_code
_entity_poly.pdbx_strand_id
1 'polypeptide(L)'
;MCMNGAWILAIFVAVLTATFLLLLHKTRLGDLLHKHITDRPRRRLFLATVSFCATSAGVRALAWSIHEQIGPFHDIHMGGRHIHHLVIGILLLLIVGYGWVAEIGTGSESSSLLVGRLMSVLYGAGAALTLDEFALWLNLRDVYWAREGRASVEAVLLFGSLLLVGVVGAPFWKGLLHELRTAKRASARKTK
;
A
#
# COMPACT_ATOMS: atom_id res chain seq x y z
N MET A 1 -32.40 3.22 1.44
CA MET A 1 -31.48 2.86 2.55
C MET A 1 -30.11 3.42 2.19
N CYS A 2 -29.67 4.50 2.83
CA CYS A 2 -28.30 5.01 2.62
C CYS A 2 -27.33 4.01 3.23
N MET A 3 -26.48 3.38 2.41
CA MET A 3 -25.38 2.58 2.93
C MET A 3 -24.45 3.49 3.71
N ASN A 4 -24.26 3.21 4.99
CA ASN A 4 -23.38 3.98 5.85
C ASN A 4 -21.96 4.01 5.24
N GLY A 5 -21.27 5.15 5.24
CA GLY A 5 -19.96 5.31 4.56
C GLY A 5 -18.94 4.23 4.93
N ALA A 6 -19.00 3.70 6.16
CA ALA A 6 -18.18 2.58 6.62
C ALA A 6 -18.33 1.34 5.75
N TRP A 7 -19.56 0.98 5.36
CA TRP A 7 -19.84 -0.17 4.51
C TRP A 7 -19.33 0.03 3.10
N ILE A 8 -19.44 1.25 2.57
CA ILE A 8 -18.91 1.58 1.24
C ILE A 8 -17.40 1.41 1.22
N LEU A 9 -16.71 1.95 2.22
CA LEU A 9 -15.26 1.79 2.32
C LEU A 9 -14.84 0.34 2.55
N ALA A 10 -15.53 -0.39 3.43
CA ALA A 10 -15.26 -1.80 3.68
C ALA A 10 -15.46 -2.65 2.41
N ILE A 11 -16.54 -2.42 1.67
CA ILE A 11 -16.81 -3.08 0.38
C ILE A 11 -15.72 -2.69 -0.63
N PHE A 12 -15.34 -1.42 -0.71
CA PHE A 12 -14.28 -0.96 -1.62
C PHE A 12 -12.96 -1.68 -1.33
N VAL A 13 -12.51 -1.70 -0.07
CA VAL A 13 -11.27 -2.40 0.33
C VAL A 13 -11.39 -3.91 0.08
N ALA A 14 -12.53 -4.52 0.38
CA ALA A 14 -12.76 -5.96 0.18
C ALA A 14 -12.77 -6.34 -1.31
N VAL A 15 -13.47 -5.57 -2.16
CA VAL A 15 -13.53 -5.79 -3.61
C VAL A 15 -12.18 -5.55 -4.24
N LEU A 16 -11.46 -4.48 -3.86
CA LEU A 16 -10.12 -4.21 -4.36
C LEU A 16 -9.19 -5.36 -3.97
N THR A 17 -9.19 -5.76 -2.70
CA THR A 17 -8.39 -6.90 -2.21
C THR A 17 -8.73 -8.20 -2.94
N ALA A 18 -10.02 -8.54 -3.07
CA ALA A 18 -10.48 -9.72 -3.77
C ALA A 18 -10.09 -9.69 -5.25
N THR A 19 -10.22 -8.55 -5.92
CA THR A 19 -9.81 -8.36 -7.32
C THR A 19 -8.33 -8.63 -7.48
N PHE A 20 -7.47 -8.04 -6.64
CA PHE A 20 -6.04 -8.31 -6.65
C PHE A 20 -5.74 -9.80 -6.46
N LEU A 21 -6.35 -10.45 -5.46
CA LEU A 21 -6.11 -11.86 -5.18
C LEU A 21 -6.60 -12.77 -6.32
N LEU A 22 -7.77 -12.50 -6.88
CA LEU A 22 -8.35 -13.25 -8.00
C LEU A 22 -7.49 -13.10 -9.27
N LEU A 23 -7.07 -11.88 -9.59
CA LEU A 23 -6.15 -11.63 -10.71
C LEU A 23 -4.84 -12.42 -10.54
N LEU A 24 -4.28 -12.44 -9.33
CA LEU A 24 -3.02 -13.13 -9.05
C LEU A 24 -3.14 -14.66 -8.93
N HIS A 25 -4.34 -15.19 -8.67
CA HIS A 25 -4.56 -16.62 -8.46
C HIS A 25 -5.17 -17.33 -9.68
N LYS A 26 -6.04 -16.65 -10.44
CA LYS A 26 -6.80 -17.27 -11.54
C LYS A 26 -6.38 -16.86 -12.94
N THR A 27 -5.44 -15.94 -13.11
CA THR A 27 -5.04 -15.47 -14.44
C THR A 27 -3.57 -15.76 -14.75
N ARG A 28 -3.23 -15.81 -16.04
CA ARG A 28 -1.84 -15.94 -16.53
C ARG A 28 -0.89 -14.86 -16.00
N LEU A 29 -1.41 -13.74 -15.46
CA LEU A 29 -0.61 -12.74 -14.76
C LEU A 29 0.06 -13.32 -13.50
N GLY A 30 -0.61 -14.20 -12.76
CA GLY A 30 -0.01 -14.86 -11.60
C GLY A 30 1.22 -15.67 -11.97
N ASP A 31 1.12 -16.45 -13.05
CA ASP A 31 2.22 -17.27 -13.58
C ASP A 31 3.34 -16.41 -14.17
N LEU A 32 3.01 -15.36 -14.91
CA LEU A 32 3.98 -14.41 -15.47
C LEU A 32 4.73 -13.66 -14.38
N LEU A 33 4.03 -13.22 -13.33
CA LEU A 33 4.62 -12.56 -12.18
C LEU A 33 5.54 -13.50 -11.41
N HIS A 34 5.14 -14.76 -11.26
CA HIS A 34 5.96 -15.79 -10.61
C HIS A 34 7.23 -16.10 -11.41
N LYS A 35 7.13 -16.15 -12.76
CA LYS A 35 8.26 -16.41 -13.66
C LYS A 35 9.26 -15.25 -13.72
N HIS A 36 8.78 -14.00 -13.81
CA HIS A 36 9.66 -12.84 -14.01
C HIS A 36 10.10 -12.15 -12.71
N ILE A 37 9.33 -12.30 -11.63
CA ILE A 37 9.67 -11.79 -10.30
C ILE A 37 9.88 -13.01 -9.39
N THR A 38 11.05 -13.63 -9.55
CA THR A 38 11.51 -14.74 -8.72
C THR A 38 11.58 -14.30 -7.24
N ASP A 39 11.22 -15.20 -6.35
CA ASP A 39 10.61 -14.91 -5.05
C ASP A 39 11.45 -14.08 -4.05
N ARG A 40 10.73 -13.31 -3.22
CA ARG A 40 11.04 -12.50 -2.01
C ARG A 40 12.32 -11.63 -1.91
N PRO A 41 12.21 -10.39 -1.36
CA PRO A 41 11.00 -9.70 -0.92
C PRO A 41 10.26 -8.98 -2.07
N ARG A 42 10.82 -8.94 -3.28
CA ARG A 42 10.32 -8.11 -4.41
C ARG A 42 8.84 -8.27 -4.74
N ARG A 43 8.33 -9.50 -4.75
CA ARG A 43 6.92 -9.74 -5.09
C ARG A 43 5.97 -9.12 -4.07
N ARG A 44 6.30 -9.20 -2.78
CA ARG A 44 5.50 -8.57 -1.70
C ARG A 44 5.53 -7.05 -1.82
N LEU A 45 6.71 -6.48 -2.07
CA LEU A 45 6.89 -5.04 -2.30
C LEU A 45 6.08 -4.56 -3.51
N PHE A 46 6.12 -5.29 -4.62
CA PHE A 46 5.34 -4.98 -5.82
C PHE A 46 3.84 -4.96 -5.52
N LEU A 47 3.32 -6.01 -4.87
CA LEU A 47 1.90 -6.08 -4.53
C LEU A 47 1.45 -4.97 -3.59
N ALA A 48 2.24 -4.67 -2.56
CA ALA A 48 2.00 -3.53 -1.67
C ALA A 48 1.97 -2.22 -2.44
N THR A 49 2.90 -2.00 -3.37
CA THR A 49 3.00 -0.78 -4.18
C THR A 49 1.78 -0.61 -5.09
N VAL A 50 1.41 -1.65 -5.84
CA VAL A 50 0.26 -1.57 -6.76
C VAL A 50 -1.04 -1.40 -5.98
N SER A 51 -1.20 -2.11 -4.85
CA SER A 51 -2.35 -1.91 -3.96
C SER A 51 -2.40 -0.49 -3.40
N PHE A 52 -1.27 0.06 -2.95
CA PHE A 52 -1.17 1.42 -2.44
C PHE A 52 -1.64 2.43 -3.49
N CYS A 53 -1.12 2.35 -4.72
CA CYS A 53 -1.50 3.27 -5.80
C CYS A 53 -2.99 3.14 -6.16
N ALA A 54 -3.50 1.91 -6.29
CA ALA A 54 -4.90 1.66 -6.62
C ALA A 54 -5.85 2.16 -5.52
N THR A 55 -5.55 1.89 -4.26
CA THR A 55 -6.34 2.36 -3.12
C THR A 55 -6.28 3.88 -3.00
N SER A 56 -5.11 4.50 -3.15
CA SER A 56 -4.96 5.97 -3.09
C SER A 56 -5.79 6.67 -4.16
N ALA A 57 -5.73 6.18 -5.40
CA ALA A 57 -6.52 6.73 -6.51
C ALA A 57 -8.03 6.53 -6.27
N GLY A 58 -8.44 5.34 -5.84
CA GLY A 58 -9.85 5.03 -5.63
C GLY A 58 -10.47 5.79 -4.47
N VAL A 59 -9.78 5.93 -3.34
CA VAL A 59 -10.26 6.70 -2.17
C VAL A 59 -10.32 8.18 -2.50
N ARG A 60 -9.33 8.73 -3.22
CA ARG A 60 -9.37 10.11 -3.68
C ARG A 60 -10.54 10.37 -4.64
N ALA A 61 -10.81 9.44 -5.56
CA ALA A 61 -11.96 9.52 -6.46
C ALA A 61 -13.29 9.45 -5.68
N LEU A 62 -13.37 8.61 -4.65
CA LEU A 62 -14.54 8.51 -3.78
C LEU A 62 -14.75 9.82 -2.99
N ALA A 63 -13.71 10.35 -2.36
CA ALA A 63 -13.78 11.61 -1.61
C ALA A 63 -14.19 12.78 -2.51
N TRP A 64 -13.62 12.85 -3.72
CA TRP A 64 -14.03 13.82 -4.72
C TRP A 64 -15.50 13.66 -5.13
N SER A 65 -15.97 12.43 -5.31
CA SER A 65 -17.38 12.16 -5.63
C SER A 65 -18.31 12.59 -4.49
N ILE A 66 -17.92 12.39 -3.23
CA ILE A 66 -18.67 12.85 -2.05
C ILE A 66 -18.71 14.38 -2.01
N HIS A 67 -17.58 15.05 -2.26
CA HIS A 67 -17.49 16.52 -2.29
C HIS A 67 -18.40 17.13 -3.36
N GLU A 68 -18.39 16.57 -4.58
CA GLU A 68 -19.23 17.03 -5.69
C GLU A 68 -20.67 16.51 -5.63
N GLN A 69 -21.06 15.77 -4.59
CA GLN A 69 -22.39 15.18 -4.42
C GLN A 69 -22.80 14.24 -5.58
N ILE A 70 -21.81 13.51 -6.14
CA ILE A 70 -22.00 12.57 -7.26
C ILE A 70 -22.16 11.15 -6.72
N GLY A 71 -23.36 10.57 -6.89
CA GLY A 71 -23.66 9.19 -6.51
C GLY A 71 -24.12 9.02 -5.06
N PRO A 72 -24.35 7.78 -4.60
CA PRO A 72 -24.92 7.51 -3.27
C PRO A 72 -23.87 7.51 -2.14
N PHE A 73 -22.71 8.13 -2.35
CA PHE A 73 -21.57 8.06 -1.44
C PHE A 73 -21.69 9.09 -0.32
N HIS A 74 -21.33 8.67 0.89
CA HIS A 74 -21.43 9.52 2.08
C HIS A 74 -20.26 9.23 3.02
N ASP A 75 -19.95 10.22 3.83
CA ASP A 75 -18.99 10.17 4.91
C ASP A 75 -19.34 9.12 5.98
N ILE A 76 -18.32 8.62 6.67
CA ILE A 76 -18.49 7.57 7.68
C ILE A 76 -18.95 8.20 9.00
N HIS A 77 -20.16 7.85 9.45
CA HIS A 77 -20.67 8.31 10.74
C HIS A 77 -21.01 7.13 11.67
N MET A 78 -20.55 7.21 12.93
CA MET A 78 -20.86 6.22 13.97
C MET A 78 -21.18 6.95 15.28
N GLY A 79 -22.40 6.77 15.79
CA GLY A 79 -22.85 7.43 17.03
C GLY A 79 -22.80 8.96 16.97
N GLY A 80 -23.05 9.56 15.79
CA GLY A 80 -22.98 11.01 15.57
C GLY A 80 -21.56 11.57 15.36
N ARG A 81 -20.53 10.73 15.40
CA ARG A 81 -19.13 11.10 15.13
C ARG A 81 -18.76 10.80 13.68
N HIS A 82 -18.19 11.77 12.97
CA HIS A 82 -17.52 11.52 11.70
C HIS A 82 -16.20 10.73 11.94
N ILE A 83 -16.04 9.61 11.26
CA ILE A 83 -14.86 8.75 11.34
C ILE A 83 -14.07 8.85 10.04
N HIS A 84 -12.90 9.45 10.14
CA HIS A 84 -11.91 9.52 9.07
C HIS A 84 -11.43 8.12 8.66
N HIS A 85 -11.29 7.86 7.35
CA HIS A 85 -10.85 6.57 6.84
C HIS A 85 -9.41 6.23 7.20
N LEU A 86 -8.61 7.21 7.62
CA LEU A 86 -7.30 7.01 8.22
C LEU A 86 -7.33 6.07 9.42
N VAL A 87 -8.42 6.06 10.20
CA VAL A 87 -8.56 5.20 11.38
C VAL A 87 -8.56 3.73 10.96
N ILE A 88 -9.28 3.41 9.89
CA ILE A 88 -9.32 2.06 9.31
C ILE A 88 -7.94 1.72 8.71
N GLY A 89 -7.29 2.68 8.05
CA GLY A 89 -5.92 2.52 7.57
C GLY A 89 -4.93 2.14 8.66
N ILE A 90 -4.96 2.84 9.80
CA ILE A 90 -4.10 2.57 10.97
C ILE A 90 -4.40 1.16 11.53
N LEU A 91 -5.66 0.78 11.67
CA LEU A 91 -6.03 -0.56 12.14
C LEU A 91 -5.51 -1.66 11.22
N LEU A 92 -5.62 -1.49 9.90
CA LEU A 92 -5.05 -2.43 8.93
C LEU A 92 -3.53 -2.53 9.07
N LEU A 93 -2.83 -1.40 9.21
CA LEU A 93 -1.38 -1.38 9.41
C LEU A 93 -0.96 -2.05 10.71
N LEU A 94 -1.71 -1.86 11.81
CA LEU A 94 -1.46 -2.53 13.09
C LEU A 94 -1.64 -4.05 12.98
N ILE A 95 -2.72 -4.50 12.34
CA ILE A 95 -3.00 -5.93 12.13
C ILE A 95 -1.91 -6.57 11.27
N VAL A 96 -1.56 -5.95 10.14
CA VAL A 96 -0.54 -6.49 9.23
C VAL A 96 0.85 -6.45 9.88
N GLY A 97 1.19 -5.35 10.56
CA GLY A 97 2.46 -5.20 11.28
C GLY A 97 2.61 -6.25 12.38
N TYR A 98 1.58 -6.43 13.21
CA TYR A 98 1.58 -7.46 14.25
C TYR A 98 1.62 -8.87 13.65
N GLY A 99 0.89 -9.12 12.56
CA GLY A 99 0.96 -10.37 11.81
C GLY A 99 2.38 -10.68 11.34
N TRP A 100 3.12 -9.70 10.80
CA TRP A 100 4.52 -9.88 10.42
C TRP A 100 5.45 -10.13 11.61
N VAL A 101 5.21 -9.50 12.76
CA VAL A 101 5.93 -9.81 14.02
C VAL A 101 5.70 -11.26 14.45
N ALA A 102 4.48 -11.77 14.28
CA ALA A 102 4.11 -13.17 14.52
C ALA A 102 4.50 -14.13 13.37
N GLU A 103 5.35 -13.69 12.45
CA GLU A 103 5.79 -14.42 11.26
C GLU A 103 4.70 -14.83 10.25
N ILE A 104 3.49 -14.29 10.37
CA ILE A 104 2.35 -14.57 9.51
C ILE A 104 2.48 -13.81 8.18
N GLY A 105 2.45 -14.52 7.05
CA GLY A 105 2.49 -13.89 5.72
C GLY A 105 3.77 -13.10 5.45
N THR A 106 4.86 -13.39 6.18
CA THR A 106 6.18 -12.74 6.01
C THR A 106 6.83 -13.05 4.68
N GLY A 107 6.25 -13.96 3.91
CA GLY A 107 7.03 -14.66 2.95
C GLY A 107 7.26 -16.04 3.48
N SER A 108 8.24 -16.31 4.35
CA SER A 108 8.94 -17.58 4.72
C SER A 108 8.58 -18.91 4.00
N GLU A 109 9.51 -19.86 3.87
CA GLU A 109 9.21 -21.13 3.16
C GLU A 109 8.03 -21.89 3.80
N SER A 110 7.82 -21.70 5.10
CA SER A 110 6.69 -22.22 5.87
C SER A 110 5.40 -21.40 5.76
N SER A 111 5.43 -20.17 5.21
CA SER A 111 4.25 -19.30 5.15
C SER A 111 3.43 -19.54 3.89
N SER A 112 2.11 -19.56 4.04
CA SER A 112 1.17 -19.64 2.92
C SER A 112 1.38 -18.46 1.95
N LEU A 113 1.57 -18.78 0.67
CA LEU A 113 1.69 -17.79 -0.41
C LEU A 113 0.47 -16.86 -0.49
N LEU A 114 -0.72 -17.39 -0.25
CA LEU A 114 -1.96 -16.61 -0.26
C LEU A 114 -1.98 -15.60 0.89
N VAL A 115 -1.59 -16.04 2.09
CA VAL A 115 -1.50 -15.15 3.27
C VAL A 115 -0.47 -14.06 3.05
N GLY A 116 0.69 -14.38 2.46
CA GLY A 116 1.70 -13.38 2.12
C GLY A 116 1.22 -12.33 1.10
N ARG A 117 0.42 -12.75 0.10
CA ARG A 117 -0.21 -11.83 -0.86
C ARG A 117 -1.24 -10.95 -0.18
N LEU A 118 -2.13 -11.55 0.63
CA LEU A 118 -3.14 -10.82 1.39
C LEU A 118 -2.51 -9.76 2.29
N MET A 119 -1.51 -10.13 3.10
CA MET A 119 -0.81 -9.19 3.98
C MET A 119 -0.14 -8.05 3.20
N SER A 120 0.40 -8.32 2.00
CA SER A 120 1.02 -7.28 1.16
C SER A 120 -0.01 -6.30 0.61
N VAL A 121 -1.17 -6.79 0.16
CA VAL A 121 -2.28 -5.96 -0.34
C VAL A 121 -2.88 -5.13 0.80
N LEU A 122 -3.15 -5.75 1.95
CA LEU A 122 -3.67 -5.04 3.13
C LEU A 122 -2.72 -3.97 3.65
N TYR A 123 -1.40 -4.22 3.61
CA TYR A 123 -0.40 -3.19 3.94
C TYR A 123 -0.51 -1.99 3.00
N GLY A 124 -0.53 -2.23 1.67
CA GLY A 124 -0.64 -1.16 0.69
C GLY A 124 -1.92 -0.36 0.83
N ALA A 125 -3.06 -1.04 1.02
CA ALA A 125 -4.35 -0.39 1.25
C ALA A 125 -4.37 0.41 2.57
N GLY A 126 -3.85 -0.16 3.66
CA GLY A 126 -3.77 0.51 4.96
C GLY A 126 -2.94 1.79 4.90
N ALA A 127 -1.75 1.72 4.27
CA ALA A 127 -0.89 2.88 4.07
C ALA A 127 -1.56 3.98 3.23
N ALA A 128 -2.25 3.60 2.15
CA ALA A 128 -2.98 4.54 1.29
C ALA A 128 -4.08 5.28 2.06
N LEU A 129 -4.91 4.54 2.80
CA LEU A 129 -5.98 5.12 3.62
C LEU A 129 -5.44 6.10 4.67
N THR A 130 -4.35 5.74 5.34
CA THR A 130 -3.74 6.61 6.35
C THR A 130 -3.13 7.87 5.77
N LEU A 131 -2.46 7.77 4.61
CA LEU A 131 -1.80 8.92 3.98
C LEU A 131 -2.76 9.85 3.22
N ASP A 132 -3.92 9.36 2.76
CA ASP A 132 -4.91 10.19 2.06
C ASP A 132 -5.43 11.36 2.92
N GLU A 133 -5.44 11.18 4.24
CA GLU A 133 -5.83 12.19 5.24
C GLU A 133 -4.64 12.66 6.08
N PHE A 134 -3.41 12.55 5.56
CA PHE A 134 -2.20 12.99 6.27
C PHE A 134 -2.30 14.41 6.84
N ALA A 135 -2.81 15.35 6.05
CA ALA A 135 -3.00 16.72 6.48
C ALA A 135 -3.93 16.87 7.69
N LEU A 136 -4.95 16.01 7.82
CA LEU A 136 -5.97 16.13 8.86
C LEU A 136 -5.42 15.74 10.22
N TRP A 137 -4.67 14.64 10.31
CA TRP A 137 -4.07 14.24 11.58
C TRP A 137 -2.80 15.03 11.90
N LEU A 138 -2.11 15.58 10.90
CA LEU A 138 -1.02 16.52 11.13
C LEU A 138 -1.52 17.84 11.75
N ASN A 139 -2.67 18.35 11.27
CA ASN A 139 -3.23 19.63 11.72
C ASN A 139 -4.27 19.48 12.84
N LEU A 140 -4.75 18.26 13.11
CA LEU A 140 -5.83 17.94 14.05
C LEU A 140 -7.14 18.70 13.78
N ARG A 141 -7.43 18.96 12.50
CA ARG A 141 -8.63 19.65 12.02
C ARG A 141 -8.96 19.20 10.60
N ASP A 142 -10.21 19.38 10.19
CA ASP A 142 -10.63 19.08 8.82
C ASP A 142 -10.11 20.14 7.85
N VAL A 143 -9.04 19.77 7.12
CA VAL A 143 -8.39 20.60 6.11
C VAL A 143 -8.35 19.89 4.75
N TYR A 144 -9.19 18.87 4.54
CA TYR A 144 -9.09 17.98 3.38
C TYR A 144 -9.11 18.74 2.05
N TRP A 145 -10.03 19.69 1.92
CA TRP A 145 -10.22 20.54 0.73
C TRP A 145 -9.57 21.93 0.86
N ALA A 146 -8.88 22.18 1.97
CA ALA A 146 -8.16 23.43 2.19
C ALA A 146 -6.76 23.39 1.54
N ARG A 147 -6.06 24.52 1.55
CA ARG A 147 -4.71 24.63 0.98
C ARG A 147 -3.72 23.69 1.69
N GLU A 148 -3.91 23.50 3.00
CA GLU A 148 -3.16 22.59 3.86
C GLU A 148 -3.41 21.11 3.52
N GLY A 149 -4.59 20.78 2.97
CA GLY A 149 -4.95 19.43 2.50
C GLY A 149 -4.01 18.89 1.40
N ARG A 150 -3.32 19.78 0.68
CA ARG A 150 -2.29 19.40 -0.32
C ARG A 150 -1.16 18.56 0.28
N ALA A 151 -0.88 18.72 1.58
CA ALA A 151 0.13 17.91 2.27
C ALA A 151 -0.19 16.40 2.20
N SER A 152 -1.47 16.01 2.13
CA SER A 152 -1.85 14.60 1.92
C SER A 152 -1.44 14.08 0.55
N VAL A 153 -1.66 14.88 -0.49
CA VAL A 153 -1.27 14.50 -1.86
C VAL A 153 0.25 14.39 -1.96
N GLU A 154 0.98 15.34 -1.37
CA GLU A 154 2.44 15.31 -1.30
C GLU A 154 2.95 14.07 -0.56
N ALA A 155 2.35 13.71 0.57
CA ALA A 155 2.70 12.52 1.33
C ALA A 155 2.45 11.23 0.53
N VAL A 156 1.30 11.12 -0.15
CA VAL A 156 0.97 9.98 -1.02
C VAL A 156 1.96 9.86 -2.18
N LEU A 157 2.29 10.97 -2.86
CA LEU A 157 3.23 10.98 -3.97
C LEU A 157 4.64 10.63 -3.52
N LEU A 158 5.10 11.18 -2.40
CA LEU A 158 6.42 10.91 -1.84
C LEU A 158 6.56 9.44 -1.46
N PHE A 159 5.60 8.91 -0.71
CA PHE A 159 5.62 7.52 -0.28
C PHE A 159 5.46 6.55 -1.45
N GLY A 160 4.54 6.84 -2.38
CA GLY A 160 4.37 6.05 -3.60
C GLY A 160 5.64 6.01 -4.46
N SER A 161 6.34 7.13 -4.57
CA SER A 161 7.64 7.21 -5.25
C SER A 161 8.69 6.34 -4.57
N LEU A 162 8.77 6.39 -3.23
CA LEU A 162 9.67 5.54 -2.45
C LEU A 162 9.41 4.06 -2.66
N LEU A 163 8.13 3.65 -2.64
CA LEU A 163 7.72 2.27 -2.90
C LEU A 163 8.14 1.83 -4.32
N LEU A 164 7.89 2.67 -5.33
CA LEU A 164 8.25 2.38 -6.71
C LEU A 164 9.77 2.27 -6.90
N VAL A 165 10.56 3.14 -6.28
CA VAL A 165 12.03 3.06 -6.25
C VAL A 165 12.48 1.75 -5.59
N GLY A 166 11.85 1.34 -4.49
CA GLY A 166 12.15 0.07 -3.82
C GLY A 166 11.92 -1.16 -4.72
N VAL A 167 10.87 -1.11 -5.55
CA VAL A 167 10.52 -2.19 -6.48
C VAL A 167 11.41 -2.18 -7.73
N VAL A 168 11.48 -1.04 -8.42
CA VAL A 168 12.12 -0.88 -9.74
C VAL A 168 13.64 -0.68 -9.61
N GLY A 169 14.10 0.06 -8.59
CA GLY A 169 15.51 0.37 -8.39
C GLY A 169 16.33 -0.78 -7.79
N ALA A 170 15.68 -1.80 -7.24
CA ALA A 170 16.37 -2.94 -6.63
C ALA A 170 17.45 -3.63 -7.51
N PRO A 171 17.28 -3.81 -8.85
CA PRO A 171 18.31 -4.44 -9.68
C PRO A 171 19.53 -3.54 -9.82
N PHE A 172 19.30 -2.24 -10.01
CA PHE A 172 20.35 -1.23 -10.09
C PHE A 172 21.20 -1.20 -8.81
N TRP A 173 20.56 -1.12 -7.64
CA TRP A 173 21.28 -1.09 -6.37
C TRP A 173 22.06 -2.38 -6.11
N LYS A 174 21.53 -3.54 -6.50
CA LYS A 174 22.26 -4.82 -6.42
C LYS A 174 23.50 -4.82 -7.31
N GLY A 175 23.39 -4.32 -8.55
CA GLY A 175 24.51 -4.18 -9.47
C GLY A 175 25.58 -3.23 -8.92
N LEU A 176 25.18 -2.05 -8.45
CA LEU A 176 26.08 -1.07 -7.86
C LEU A 176 26.84 -1.64 -6.65
N LEU A 177 26.15 -2.31 -5.73
CA LEU A 177 26.78 -2.95 -4.58
C LEU A 177 27.75 -4.07 -4.98
N HIS A 178 27.44 -4.79 -6.06
CA HIS A 178 28.34 -5.81 -6.60
C HIS A 178 29.63 -5.17 -7.11
N GLU A 179 29.53 -4.13 -7.93
CA GLU A 179 30.67 -3.39 -8.48
C GLU A 179 31.54 -2.74 -7.39
N LEU A 180 30.93 -2.13 -6.38
CA LEU A 180 31.68 -1.56 -5.26
C LEU A 180 32.45 -2.62 -4.46
N ARG A 181 31.87 -3.81 -4.29
CA ARG A 181 32.51 -4.93 -3.60
C ARG A 181 33.65 -5.54 -4.42
N THR A 182 33.46 -5.70 -5.72
CA THR A 182 34.51 -6.21 -6.62
C THR A 182 35.68 -5.22 -6.71
N ALA A 183 35.40 -3.92 -6.85
CA ALA A 183 36.41 -2.86 -6.84
C ALA A 183 37.22 -2.84 -5.53
N LYS A 184 36.54 -2.95 -4.37
CA LYS A 184 37.20 -3.01 -3.06
C LYS A 184 38.10 -4.25 -2.91
N ARG A 185 37.66 -5.41 -3.40
CA ARG A 185 38.45 -6.66 -3.41
C ARG A 185 39.66 -6.57 -4.34
N ALA A 186 39.51 -5.96 -5.52
CA ALA A 186 40.60 -5.77 -6.47
C ALA A 186 41.67 -4.82 -5.90
N SER A 187 41.25 -3.73 -5.25
CA SER A 187 42.17 -2.81 -4.57
C SER A 187 42.95 -3.53 -3.45
N ALA A 188 42.29 -4.34 -2.63
CA ALA A 188 42.93 -5.05 -1.52
C ALA A 188 43.94 -6.13 -1.96
N ARG A 189 43.82 -6.65 -3.19
CA ARG A 189 44.76 -7.63 -3.77
C ARG A 189 46.00 -6.97 -4.35
N LYS A 190 45.94 -5.68 -4.71
CA LYS A 190 47.04 -4.92 -5.30
C LYS A 190 47.97 -4.29 -4.26
N THR A 191 47.54 -4.21 -3.00
CA THR A 191 48.31 -3.69 -1.86
C THR A 191 49.04 -4.78 -1.06
N LYS A 192 48.91 -6.06 -1.46
CA LYS A 192 49.74 -7.17 -1.00
C LYS A 192 50.78 -7.49 -2.06
#